data_AF-A0A3C1KQF0-F1
#
_entry.id   AF-A0A3C1KQF0-F1
#
_cell.length_a   1.000
_cell.length_b   1.000
_cell.length_c   1.000
_cell.angle_alpha   90.00
_cell.angle_beta   90.00
_cell.angle_gamma   90.00
#
_symmetry.space_group_name_H-M   'P 1'
#
loop_
_entity.id
_entity.type
_entity.pdbx_description
1 polymer ?
#
loop_
_entity_poly.entity_id
_entity_poly.type
_entity_poly.pdbx_seq_one_letter_code
_entity_poly.pdbx_strand_id
1 'polypeptide(L)'
;MNQTFTEEFEQHCDAALAWIARFRGEANDQDHRDFALWLAADAGHRQAMDLMLELWDDLGSVRHLPLEADPPATAPARAQPTRRQWLTGAVALAAGLAMAFVLLPLNREPGGTESLR
;
A
#
# COMPACT_ATOMS: atom_id res chain seq x y z
N MET A 1 4.82 27.70 8.46
CA MET A 1 3.55 27.10 8.93
C MET A 1 2.79 26.32 7.84
N ASN A 2 3.33 26.13 6.62
CA ASN A 2 2.62 25.40 5.56
C ASN A 2 3.11 23.95 5.37
N GLN A 3 4.28 23.60 5.91
CA GLN A 3 4.90 22.29 5.70
C GLN A 3 4.11 21.17 6.39
N THR A 4 3.72 21.36 7.66
CA THR A 4 2.95 20.38 8.43
C THR A 4 1.61 20.03 7.80
N PHE A 5 0.91 21.04 7.25
CA PHE A 5 -0.37 20.81 6.58
C PHE A 5 -0.23 19.97 5.29
N THR A 6 0.85 20.20 4.53
CA THR A 6 1.15 19.38 3.35
C THR A 6 1.48 17.94 3.76
N GLU A 7 2.30 17.74 4.79
CA GLU A 7 2.66 16.40 5.29
C GLU A 7 1.43 15.62 5.81
N GLU A 8 0.55 16.28 6.57
CA GLU A 8 -0.71 15.67 7.05
C GLU A 8 -1.62 15.27 5.88
N PHE A 9 -1.76 16.14 4.89
CA PHE A 9 -2.56 15.86 3.70
C PHE A 9 -1.99 14.70 2.86
N GLU A 10 -0.66 14.65 2.68
CA GLU A 10 0.03 13.54 2.02
C GLU A 10 -0.22 12.22 2.78
N GLN A 11 -0.14 12.25 4.11
CA GLN A 11 -0.43 11.08 4.94
C GLN A 11 -1.89 10.61 4.79
N HIS A 12 -2.85 11.54 4.67
CA HIS A 12 -4.23 11.20 4.38
C HIS A 12 -4.42 10.58 3.00
N CYS A 13 -3.69 11.06 1.98
CA CYS A 13 -3.70 10.48 0.63
C CYS A 13 -3.14 9.05 0.64
N ASP A 14 -2.03 8.82 1.33
CA ASP A 14 -1.44 7.48 1.48
C ASP A 14 -2.39 6.50 2.16
N ALA A 15 -3.06 6.95 3.23
CA ALA A 15 -4.07 6.15 3.93
C ALA A 15 -5.27 5.82 3.01
N ALA A 16 -5.72 6.79 2.21
CA ALA A 16 -6.79 6.57 1.23
C ALA A 16 -6.39 5.53 0.17
N LEU A 17 -5.19 5.63 -0.39
CA LEU A 17 -4.68 4.65 -1.36
C LEU A 17 -4.58 3.23 -0.77
N ALA A 18 -4.16 3.11 0.50
CA ALA A 18 -4.12 1.84 1.19
C ALA A 18 -5.52 1.21 1.34
N TRP A 19 -6.54 2.02 1.64
CA TRP A 19 -7.93 1.55 1.67
C TRP A 19 -8.42 1.12 0.30
N ILE A 20 -8.17 1.92 -0.75
CA ILE A 20 -8.55 1.57 -2.13
C ILE A 20 -7.92 0.23 -2.53
N ALA A 21 -6.62 0.03 -2.25
CA ALA A 21 -5.93 -1.22 -2.53
C ALA A 21 -6.56 -2.42 -1.78
N ARG A 22 -6.91 -2.23 -0.51
CA ARG A 22 -7.57 -3.27 0.30
C ARG A 22 -8.94 -3.66 -0.28
N PHE A 23 -9.77 -2.69 -0.66
CA PHE A 23 -11.09 -2.95 -1.26
C PHE A 23 -11.04 -3.57 -2.65
N ARG A 24 -9.94 -3.40 -3.39
CA ARG A 24 -9.71 -4.07 -4.68
C ARG A 24 -9.27 -5.54 -4.52
N GLY A 25 -8.80 -5.92 -3.34
CA GLY A 25 -8.48 -7.30 -2.98
C GLY A 25 -9.69 -8.02 -2.40
N GLU A 26 -9.51 -8.57 -1.20
CA GLU A 26 -10.56 -9.23 -0.43
C GLU A 26 -10.78 -8.45 0.87
N ALA A 27 -11.80 -7.58 0.88
CA ALA A 27 -12.22 -6.85 2.06
C ALA A 27 -13.33 -7.61 2.78
N ASN A 28 -13.23 -7.68 4.11
CA ASN A 28 -14.24 -8.31 4.96
C ASN A 28 -15.11 -7.25 5.67
N ASP A 29 -16.14 -7.69 6.38
CA ASP A 29 -17.06 -6.79 7.10
C ASP A 29 -16.37 -5.92 8.17
N GLN A 30 -15.26 -6.38 8.74
CA GLN A 30 -14.47 -5.60 9.68
C GLN A 30 -13.74 -4.46 8.97
N ASP A 31 -13.17 -4.70 7.79
CA ASP A 31 -12.54 -3.66 6.97
C ASP A 31 -13.53 -2.55 6.59
N HIS A 32 -14.78 -2.91 6.29
CA HIS A 32 -15.84 -1.93 6.02
C HIS A 32 -16.15 -1.04 7.24
N ARG A 33 -16.18 -1.62 8.45
CA ARG A 33 -16.40 -0.86 9.69
C ARG A 33 -15.22 0.06 10.00
N ASP A 34 -14.02 -0.48 9.91
CA ASP A 34 -12.78 0.26 10.20
C ASP A 34 -12.58 1.41 9.20
N PHE A 35 -12.93 1.18 7.93
CA PHE A 35 -12.96 2.22 6.91
C PHE A 35 -13.98 3.33 7.24
N ALA A 36 -15.21 2.97 7.63
CA ALA A 36 -16.23 3.95 7.98
C ALA A 36 -15.82 4.81 9.20
N LEU A 37 -15.17 4.20 10.19
CA LEU A 37 -14.62 4.91 11.35
C LEU A 37 -13.49 5.87 10.94
N TRP A 38 -12.56 5.40 10.11
CA TRP A 38 -11.48 6.24 9.59
C TRP A 38 -12.03 7.43 8.79
N LEU A 39 -12.98 7.19 7.89
CA LEU A 39 -13.57 8.22 7.04
C LEU A 39 -14.36 9.27 7.84
N ALA A 40 -14.98 8.87 8.96
CA ALA A 40 -15.72 9.77 9.82
C ALA A 40 -14.85 10.56 10.80
N ALA A 41 -13.60 10.14 11.03
CA ALA A 41 -12.73 10.73 12.05
C ALA A 41 -12.26 12.15 11.71
N ASP A 42 -12.08 12.47 10.42
CA ASP A 42 -11.58 13.77 9.99
C ASP A 42 -12.13 14.17 8.60
N ALA A 43 -12.31 15.47 8.37
CA ALA A 43 -12.77 15.97 7.07
C ALA A 43 -11.70 15.82 5.96
N GLY A 44 -10.42 15.90 6.31
CA GLY A 44 -9.28 15.65 5.44
C GLY A 44 -9.21 14.21 4.94
N HIS A 45 -9.65 13.22 5.74
CA HIS A 45 -9.77 11.83 5.26
C HIS A 45 -10.77 11.69 4.11
N ARG A 46 -11.93 12.36 4.22
CA ARG A 46 -12.93 12.37 3.13
C ARG A 46 -12.39 13.05 1.88
N GLN A 47 -11.78 14.22 2.05
CA GLN A 47 -11.20 14.96 0.93
C GLN A 47 -10.10 14.16 0.22
N ALA A 48 -9.20 13.53 0.98
CA ALA A 48 -8.15 12.68 0.42
C ALA A 48 -8.74 11.45 -0.28
N MET A 49 -9.76 10.81 0.29
CA MET A 49 -10.43 9.68 -0.33
C MET A 49 -11.11 10.05 -1.65
N ASP A 50 -11.86 11.16 -1.68
CA ASP A 50 -12.51 11.64 -2.89
C ASP A 50 -11.49 11.92 -4.01
N LEU A 51 -10.39 12.60 -3.69
CA LEU A 51 -9.31 12.89 -4.65
C LEU A 51 -8.62 11.61 -5.16
N MET A 52 -8.34 10.66 -4.28
CA MET A 52 -7.68 9.42 -4.68
C MET A 52 -8.60 8.50 -5.50
N LEU A 53 -9.92 8.54 -5.26
CA LEU A 53 -10.90 7.85 -6.09
C LEU A 53 -11.00 8.48 -7.49
N GLU A 54 -11.02 9.81 -7.58
CA GLU A 54 -11.01 10.54 -8.86
C GLU A 54 -9.76 10.18 -9.68
N LEU A 55 -8.57 10.28 -9.06
CA LEU A 55 -7.32 9.88 -9.71
C LEU A 55 -7.33 8.42 -10.17
N TRP A 56 -7.89 7.52 -9.35
CA TRP A 56 -7.97 6.11 -9.70
C TRP A 56 -8.94 5.85 -10.87
N ASP A 57 -10.05 6.58 -10.94
CA ASP A 57 -11.00 6.50 -12.05
C ASP A 57 -10.38 6.99 -13.37
N ASP A 58 -9.66 8.11 -13.31
CA ASP A 58 -8.89 8.66 -14.44
C ASP A 58 -7.88 7.63 -14.99
N LEU A 59 -7.15 6.94 -14.11
CA LEU A 59 -6.25 5.84 -14.51
C LEU A 59 -7.01 4.66 -15.12
N GLY A 60 -8.22 4.40 -14.64
CA GLY A 60 -9.13 3.41 -15.22
C GLY A 60 -9.52 3.74 -16.66
N SER A 61 -9.68 5.02 -17.01
CA SER A 61 -10.03 5.46 -18.37
C SER A 61 -8.96 5.09 -19.41
N VAL A 62 -7.69 5.03 -19.01
CA VAL A 62 -6.55 4.66 -19.87
C VAL A 62 -6.72 3.27 -20.47
N ARG A 63 -7.39 2.35 -19.77
CA ARG A 63 -7.63 0.97 -20.25
C ARG A 63 -8.52 0.93 -21.50
N HIS A 64 -9.28 2.00 -21.75
CA HIS A 64 -10.20 2.12 -22.88
C HIS A 64 -9.56 2.82 -24.08
N LEU A 65 -8.32 3.33 -23.94
CA LEU A 65 -7.58 3.86 -25.06
C LEU A 65 -7.23 2.71 -26.02
N PRO A 66 -7.42 2.90 -27.34
CA PRO A 66 -6.95 1.95 -28.33
C PRO A 66 -5.42 1.97 -28.31
N LEU A 67 -4.83 1.10 -27.49
CA LEU A 67 -3.45 0.70 -27.63
C LEU A 67 -3.42 -0.13 -28.91
N GLU A 68 -3.14 0.51 -30.05
CA GLU A 68 -2.74 -0.19 -31.27
C GLU A 68 -1.42 -0.91 -30.96
N ALA A 69 -1.54 -2.06 -30.30
CA ALA A 69 -0.46 -2.99 -30.08
C ALA A 69 -0.22 -3.66 -31.43
N ASP A 70 0.61 -3.01 -32.25
CA ASP A 70 1.27 -3.66 -33.36
C ASP A 70 1.90 -4.95 -32.78
N PRO A 71 1.55 -6.15 -33.28
CA PRO A 71 1.99 -7.38 -32.65
C PRO A 71 3.51 -7.39 -32.63
N PRO A 72 4.15 -7.63 -31.46
CA PRO A 72 5.59 -7.70 -31.41
C PRO A 72 6.03 -8.80 -32.36
N ALA A 73 6.84 -8.46 -33.36
CA ALA A 73 7.45 -9.41 -34.26
C ALA A 73 8.05 -10.55 -33.42
N THR A 74 7.47 -11.74 -33.53
CA THR A 74 7.82 -12.92 -32.72
C THR A 74 9.30 -13.23 -32.90
N ALA A 75 10.13 -12.76 -31.96
CA ALA A 75 11.49 -13.24 -31.82
C ALA A 75 11.44 -14.68 -31.28
N PRO A 76 12.27 -15.61 -31.78
CA PRO A 76 12.23 -17.01 -31.37
C PRO A 76 12.51 -17.13 -29.86
N ALA A 77 11.65 -17.88 -29.17
CA ALA A 77 11.71 -18.13 -27.74
C ALA A 77 13.09 -18.68 -27.33
N ARG A 78 13.82 -17.89 -26.52
CA ARG A 78 15.08 -18.34 -25.93
C ARG A 78 14.79 -19.34 -24.82
N ALA A 79 15.42 -20.51 -24.89
CA ALA A 79 15.25 -21.62 -23.95
C ALA A 79 15.41 -21.16 -22.49
N GLN A 80 14.45 -21.53 -21.65
CA GLN A 80 14.36 -21.14 -20.26
C GLN A 80 15.29 -22.02 -19.39
N PRO A 81 16.19 -21.45 -18.57
CA PRO A 81 17.00 -22.24 -17.64
C PRO A 81 16.13 -22.83 -16.52
N THR A 82 16.40 -24.09 -16.19
CA THR A 82 15.59 -24.98 -15.36
C THR A 82 15.42 -24.53 -13.90
N ARG A 83 14.20 -24.76 -13.39
CA ARG A 83 13.63 -24.55 -12.03
C ARG A 83 14.50 -24.91 -10.80
N ARG A 84 15.67 -25.53 -10.98
CA ARG A 84 16.59 -25.94 -9.91
C ARG A 84 17.42 -24.77 -9.33
N GLN A 85 17.64 -23.70 -10.09
CA GLN A 85 18.43 -22.54 -9.63
C GLN A 85 17.70 -21.61 -8.65
N TRP A 86 16.37 -21.73 -8.53
CA TRP A 86 15.55 -20.87 -7.66
C TRP A 86 15.46 -21.36 -6.21
N LEU A 87 15.74 -22.64 -5.94
CA LEU A 87 15.64 -23.19 -4.58
C LEU A 87 16.81 -22.77 -3.69
N THR A 88 17.96 -22.41 -4.26
CA THR A 88 19.13 -21.93 -3.53
C THR A 88 18.99 -20.48 -3.03
N GLY A 89 18.11 -19.67 -3.62
CA GLY A 89 17.85 -18.29 -3.17
C GLY A 89 16.85 -18.17 -2.02
N ALA A 90 15.94 -19.14 -1.87
CA ALA A 90 14.83 -19.08 -0.91
C ALA A 90 15.25 -19.25 0.56
N VAL A 91 16.44 -19.83 0.83
CA VAL A 91 16.92 -20.04 2.21
C VAL A 91 17.49 -18.75 2.84
N ALA A 92 17.94 -17.80 2.03
CA ALA A 92 18.57 -16.58 2.55
C ALA A 92 17.56 -15.52 3.06
N LEU A 93 16.33 -15.48 2.52
CA LEU A 93 15.33 -14.47 2.89
C LEU A 93 14.54 -14.80 4.17
N ALA A 94 14.45 -16.08 4.57
CA ALA A 94 13.71 -16.49 5.75
C ALA A 94 14.34 -16.03 7.08
N ALA A 95 15.67 -15.81 7.10
CA ALA A 95 16.37 -15.36 8.30
C ALA A 95 16.20 -13.85 8.57
N GLY A 96 15.97 -13.03 7.53
CA GLY A 96 15.85 -11.57 7.67
C GLY A 96 14.50 -11.12 8.26
N LEU A 97 13.39 -11.72 7.84
CA LEU A 97 12.06 -11.37 8.32
C LEU A 97 11.80 -11.79 9.78
N ALA A 98 12.39 -12.91 10.23
CA ALA A 98 12.29 -13.34 11.62
C ALA A 98 13.03 -12.38 12.59
N MET A 99 14.13 -11.77 12.15
CA MET A 99 14.93 -10.87 12.99
C MET A 99 14.31 -9.47 13.12
N ALA A 100 13.64 -8.98 12.07
CA ALA A 100 12.94 -7.69 12.10
C ALA A 100 11.67 -7.73 12.98
N PHE A 101 10.95 -8.85 13.00
CA PHE A 101 9.74 -9.02 13.83
C PHE A 101 10.03 -9.11 15.33
N VAL A 102 11.21 -9.62 15.72
CA VAL A 102 11.62 -9.75 17.14
C VAL A 102 12.18 -8.43 17.71
N LEU A 103 12.80 -7.58 16.88
CA LEU A 103 13.38 -6.31 17.35
C LEU A 103 12.38 -5.15 17.41
N LEU A 104 11.27 -5.20 16.67
CA LEU A 104 10.27 -4.13 16.64
C LEU A 104 9.41 -3.97 17.92
N PRO A 105 9.05 -5.02 18.68
CA PRO A 105 8.26 -4.85 19.91
C PRO A 105 9.04 -4.36 21.13
N LEU A 106 10.38 -4.32 21.10
CA LEU A 106 11.22 -3.90 22.25
C LEU A 106 11.65 -2.43 22.22
N ASN A 107 11.45 -1.71 21.10
CA ASN A 107 11.76 -0.27 21.01
C ASN A 107 10.50 0.62 21.18
N ARG A 108 9.35 0.01 21.50
CA ARG A 108 8.18 0.73 22.02
C ARG A 108 8.23 0.67 23.54
N GLU A 109 9.11 1.45 24.13
CA GLU A 109 8.87 1.87 25.51
C GLU A 109 7.95 3.10 25.51
N PRO A 110 6.90 3.06 26.34
CA PRO A 110 5.71 3.89 26.28
C PRO A 110 5.92 5.28 26.88
N GLY A 111 5.00 6.17 26.53
CA GLY A 111 4.97 7.55 27.01
C GLY A 111 5.16 7.65 28.53
N GLY A 112 6.02 8.59 28.92
CA GLY A 112 5.99 9.17 30.24
C GLY A 112 4.65 9.85 30.45
N THR A 113 3.76 9.20 31.17
CA THR A 113 2.59 9.82 31.78
C THR A 113 2.95 10.25 33.19
N GLU A 114 3.12 11.55 33.35
CA GLU A 114 2.49 12.42 34.36
C GLU A 114 2.55 12.13 35.88
N SER A 115 2.65 13.28 36.56
CA SER A 115 2.17 13.65 37.90
C SER A 115 3.21 13.62 39.04
N LEU A 116 3.65 14.79 39.52
CA LEU A 116 2.97 15.71 40.43
C LEU A 116 2.86 15.14 41.86
N ARG A 117 3.96 15.28 42.62
CA ARG A 117 3.97 15.53 44.07
C ARG A 117 5.32 16.05 44.53
#